data_AF-A0A914D3N0-F1
#
_entry.id   AF-A0A914D3N0-F1
#
_cell.length_a   1.000
_cell.length_b   1.000
_cell.length_c   1.000
_cell.angle_alpha   90.00
_cell.angle_beta   90.00
_cell.angle_gamma   90.00
#
_symmetry.space_group_name_H-M   'P 1'
#
loop_
_entity.id
_entity.type
_entity.pdbx_description
1 polymer ?
#
loop_
_entity_poly.entity_id
_entity_poly.type
_entity_poly.pdbx_seq_one_letter_code
_entity_poly.pdbx_strand_id
1 'polypeptide(L)'
;MRGQFEQGLIHSDMNETNLLLEFNQNKHEYEVVGLLDFGDTHYSCRIFDIANAVLYLLLDDKTENYDLKFFQIGDHLIQGYKEVRNFSEKELHFLSDCMRARLALSLIFGIRTAFVNYRNVNAEYILKTQSNGWKVLKLLTETNFETMKLSYR
;
A
#
# COMPACT_ATOMS: atom_id res chain seq x y z
N MET A 1 -2.11 -9.31 -19.61
CA MET A 1 -1.25 -8.65 -18.61
C MET A 1 0.25 -8.90 -18.86
N ARG A 2 0.71 -10.15 -19.03
CA ARG A 2 2.12 -10.41 -19.39
C ARG A 2 2.48 -9.71 -20.71
N GLY A 3 3.48 -8.83 -20.67
CA GLY A 3 3.93 -8.00 -21.80
C GLY A 3 3.40 -6.55 -21.81
N GLN A 4 2.45 -6.19 -20.94
CA GLN A 4 1.91 -4.81 -20.87
C GLN A 4 2.41 -4.01 -19.65
N PHE A 5 2.95 -4.69 -18.64
CA PHE A 5 3.45 -4.09 -17.39
C PHE A 5 4.85 -4.61 -17.11
N GLU A 6 5.71 -3.75 -16.56
CA GLU A 6 7.07 -4.13 -16.20
C GLU A 6 7.05 -5.25 -15.15
N GLN A 7 7.86 -6.28 -15.40
CA GLN A 7 8.01 -7.42 -14.52
C GLN A 7 9.31 -7.31 -13.72
N GLY A 8 9.31 -7.84 -12.51
CA GLY A 8 10.49 -7.87 -11.67
C GLY A 8 10.25 -8.64 -10.38
N LEU A 9 11.30 -8.75 -9.58
CA LEU A 9 11.17 -9.19 -8.20
C LEU A 9 10.32 -8.15 -7.44
N ILE A 10 9.32 -8.61 -6.71
CA ILE A 10 8.48 -7.82 -5.81
C ILE A 10 8.51 -8.43 -4.41
N HIS A 11 8.52 -7.59 -3.39
CA HIS A 11 8.51 -7.97 -1.98
C HIS A 11 7.17 -8.58 -1.57
N SER A 12 6.07 -8.09 -2.14
CA SER A 12 4.68 -8.54 -2.00
C SER A 12 3.99 -8.24 -0.68
N ASP A 13 4.74 -7.94 0.38
CA ASP A 13 4.22 -7.50 1.69
C ASP A 13 4.86 -6.19 2.19
N MET A 14 5.06 -5.21 1.31
CA MET A 14 5.58 -3.89 1.72
C MET A 14 4.56 -3.14 2.56
N ASN A 15 4.87 -2.91 3.83
CA ASN A 15 4.09 -2.09 4.76
C ASN A 15 5.01 -1.45 5.82
N GLU A 16 4.46 -0.56 6.65
CA GLU A 16 5.19 0.20 7.67
C GLU A 16 5.87 -0.67 8.73
N THR A 17 5.35 -1.87 8.98
CA THR A 17 5.93 -2.80 9.98
C THR A 17 7.17 -3.53 9.45
N ASN A 18 7.36 -3.54 8.13
CA ASN A 18 8.51 -4.15 7.46
C ASN A 18 9.62 -3.14 7.13
N LEU A 19 9.46 -1.86 7.48
CA LEU A 19 10.47 -0.82 7.28
C LEU A 19 11.22 -0.51 8.58
N LEU A 20 12.56 -0.48 8.52
CA LEU A 20 13.39 0.00 9.60
C LEU A 20 13.78 1.47 9.35
N LEU A 21 13.47 2.32 10.33
CA LEU A 21 13.77 3.74 10.29
C LEU A 21 14.81 4.10 11.36
N GLU A 22 15.79 4.91 10.99
CA GLU A 22 16.75 5.50 11.93
C GLU A 22 16.69 7.03 11.85
N PHE A 23 16.75 7.71 13.00
CA PHE A 23 16.77 9.17 13.03
C PHE A 23 18.19 9.70 12.75
N ASN A 24 18.37 10.37 11.62
CA ASN A 24 19.62 11.00 11.25
C ASN A 24 19.74 12.37 11.93
N GLN A 25 20.63 12.47 12.93
CA GLN A 25 20.81 13.71 13.71
C GLN A 25 21.33 14.89 12.87
N ASN A 26 22.13 14.63 11.83
CA ASN A 26 22.73 15.71 11.02
C ASN A 26 21.71 16.33 10.06
N LYS A 27 20.82 15.50 9.52
CA LYS A 27 19.78 15.92 8.57
C LYS A 27 18.46 16.29 9.24
N HIS A 28 18.30 15.94 10.53
CA HIS A 28 17.07 16.10 11.29
C HIS A 28 15.86 15.40 10.64
N GLU A 29 16.08 14.21 10.06
CA GLU A 29 15.05 13.43 9.37
C GLU A 29 15.19 11.92 9.68
N TYR A 30 14.10 11.16 9.46
CA TYR A 30 14.15 9.70 9.51
C TYR A 30 14.58 9.14 8.16
N GLU A 31 15.52 8.21 8.18
CA GLU A 31 16.01 7.51 6.99
C GLU A 31 15.61 6.03 7.04
N VAL A 32 15.24 5.46 5.89
CA VAL A 32 15.01 4.02 5.77
C VAL A 32 16.38 3.32 5.76
N VAL A 33 16.66 2.55 6.80
CA VAL A 33 17.94 1.83 6.96
C VAL A 33 17.84 0.34 6.70
N GLY A 34 16.62 -0.18 6.55
CA GLY A 34 16.41 -1.59 6.28
C GLY A 34 14.99 -1.91 5.83
N LEU A 35 14.89 -3.07 5.18
CA LEU A 35 13.65 -3.72 4.77
C LEU A 35 13.68 -5.15 5.31
N LEU A 36 12.57 -5.60 5.90
CA LEU A 36 12.43 -6.90 6.53
C LEU A 36 11.39 -7.77 5.80
N ASP A 37 11.37 -9.05 6.14
CA ASP A 37 10.34 -10.04 5.76
C ASP A 37 10.16 -10.30 4.26
N PHE A 38 11.23 -10.79 3.64
CA PHE A 38 11.23 -11.23 2.24
C PHE A 38 10.53 -12.57 2.00
N GLY A 39 9.77 -13.11 2.97
CA GLY A 39 9.17 -14.45 2.88
C GLY A 39 8.22 -14.64 1.70
N ASP A 40 7.52 -13.58 1.30
CA ASP A 40 6.56 -13.57 0.19
C ASP A 40 7.13 -13.02 -1.12
N THR A 41 8.45 -12.78 -1.19
CA THR A 41 9.09 -12.20 -2.36
C THR A 41 9.03 -13.13 -3.56
N HIS A 42 8.52 -12.64 -4.69
CA HIS A 42 8.40 -13.42 -5.92
C HIS A 42 8.43 -12.54 -7.19
N TYR A 43 8.51 -13.16 -8.36
CA TYR A 43 8.55 -12.44 -9.63
C TYR A 43 7.13 -12.12 -10.15
N SER A 44 6.81 -10.84 -10.36
CA SER A 44 5.49 -10.40 -10.80
C SER A 44 5.53 -8.98 -11.41
N CYS A 45 4.36 -8.37 -11.64
CA CYS A 45 4.27 -6.97 -12.06
C CYS A 45 4.75 -6.04 -10.93
N ARG A 46 5.74 -5.18 -11.20
CA ARG A 46 6.28 -4.23 -10.21
C ARG A 46 5.24 -3.26 -9.64
N ILE A 47 4.22 -2.94 -10.44
CA ILE A 47 3.12 -2.06 -10.01
C ILE A 47 2.35 -2.60 -8.80
N PHE A 48 2.34 -3.92 -8.58
CA PHE A 48 1.66 -4.50 -7.42
C PHE A 48 2.34 -4.12 -6.10
N ASP A 49 3.67 -4.10 -6.06
CA ASP A 49 4.41 -3.70 -4.86
C ASP A 49 4.18 -2.24 -4.49
N ILE A 50 4.14 -1.39 -5.52
CA ILE A 50 3.90 0.04 -5.36
C ILE A 50 2.46 0.29 -4.90
N ALA A 51 1.49 -0.43 -5.50
CA ALA A 51 0.10 -0.38 -5.06
C ALA A 51 -0.05 -0.81 -3.59
N ASN A 52 0.65 -1.87 -3.16
CA ASN A 52 0.63 -2.31 -1.76
C ASN A 52 1.24 -1.24 -0.85
N ALA A 53 2.42 -0.73 -1.18
CA ALA A 53 3.10 0.26 -0.36
C ALA A 53 2.23 1.51 -0.17
N VAL A 54 1.59 2.01 -1.24
CA VAL A 54 0.64 3.12 -1.14
C VAL A 54 -0.59 2.73 -0.32
N LEU A 55 -1.18 1.56 -0.57
CA LEU A 55 -2.36 1.09 0.13
C LEU A 55 -2.14 0.98 1.64
N TYR A 56 -1.07 0.31 2.07
CA TYR A 56 -0.84 0.05 3.50
C TYR A 56 -0.44 1.32 4.26
N LEU A 57 0.22 2.27 3.60
CA LEU A 57 0.41 3.62 4.14
C LEU A 57 -0.91 4.35 4.41
N LEU A 58 -1.93 4.07 3.59
CA LEU A 58 -3.28 4.61 3.77
C LEU A 58 -4.12 3.80 4.78
N LEU A 59 -3.72 2.59 5.15
CA LEU A 59 -4.48 1.75 6.10
C LEU A 59 -4.11 2.02 7.56
N ASP A 60 -3.41 3.12 7.87
CA ASP A 60 -3.04 3.49 9.24
C ASP A 60 -4.27 3.71 10.14
N ASP A 61 -4.30 2.96 11.23
CA ASP A 61 -5.28 3.00 12.31
C ASP A 61 -5.31 4.35 13.04
N LYS A 62 -4.31 5.20 12.85
CA LYS A 62 -4.25 6.57 13.38
C LYS A 62 -4.88 7.61 12.47
N THR A 63 -5.26 7.26 11.24
CA THR A 63 -5.93 8.21 10.34
C THR A 63 -7.41 8.33 10.71
N GLU A 64 -7.75 9.43 11.39
CA GLU A 64 -9.14 9.75 11.75
C GLU A 64 -9.90 10.43 10.60
N ASN A 65 -9.19 11.22 9.77
CA ASN A 65 -9.76 12.00 8.66
C ASN A 65 -9.23 11.53 7.31
N TYR A 66 -10.14 11.03 6.48
CA TYR A 66 -9.87 10.56 5.11
C TYR A 66 -10.17 11.70 4.11
N ASP A 67 -9.61 12.87 4.40
CA ASP A 67 -9.77 14.06 3.56
C ASP A 67 -8.75 14.05 2.42
N LEU A 68 -8.70 15.11 1.62
CA LEU A 68 -7.79 15.15 0.47
C LEU A 68 -6.29 15.07 0.86
N LYS A 69 -5.91 15.40 2.10
CA LYS A 69 -4.51 15.28 2.58
C LYS A 69 -4.08 13.83 2.76
N PHE A 70 -5.02 12.94 3.07
CA PHE A 70 -4.78 11.50 3.14
C PHE A 70 -4.16 10.96 1.83
N PHE A 71 -4.65 11.44 0.68
CA PHE A 71 -4.14 11.02 -0.63
C PHE A 71 -2.81 11.69 -1.02
N GLN A 72 -2.46 12.83 -0.42
CA GLN A 72 -1.16 13.49 -0.64
C GLN A 72 -0.01 12.62 -0.15
N ILE A 73 -0.21 11.87 0.93
CA ILE A 73 0.79 10.92 1.47
C ILE A 73 1.14 9.86 0.41
N GLY A 74 0.12 9.31 -0.27
CA GLY A 74 0.32 8.37 -1.36
C GLY A 74 1.03 8.98 -2.57
N ASP A 75 0.81 10.27 -2.86
CA ASP A 75 1.55 10.94 -3.94
C ASP A 75 3.04 11.08 -3.62
N HIS A 76 3.42 11.44 -2.40
CA HIS A 76 4.82 11.49 -1.98
C HIS A 76 5.55 10.17 -2.23
N LEU A 77 4.92 9.05 -1.89
CA LEU A 77 5.48 7.73 -2.15
C LEU A 77 5.65 7.46 -3.65
N ILE A 78 4.65 7.81 -4.47
CA ILE A 78 4.74 7.67 -5.94
C ILE A 78 5.85 8.55 -6.51
N GLN A 79 6.04 9.79 -6.02
CA GLN A 79 7.13 10.65 -6.47
C GLN A 79 8.50 10.06 -6.12
N GLY A 80 8.67 9.51 -4.92
CA GLY A 80 9.90 8.80 -4.56
C GLY A 80 10.20 7.62 -5.49
N TYR A 81 9.19 6.81 -5.83
CA TYR A 81 9.38 5.75 -6.84
C TYR A 81 9.72 6.29 -8.23
N LYS A 82 9.21 7.46 -8.61
CA LYS A 82 9.49 8.08 -9.92
C LYS A 82 10.94 8.50 -10.08
N GLU A 83 11.65 8.80 -9.00
CA GLU A 83 13.07 9.17 -9.04
C GLU A 83 13.97 8.00 -9.50
N VAL A 84 13.55 6.76 -9.21
CA VAL A 84 14.31 5.55 -9.53
C VAL A 84 13.73 4.77 -10.71
N ARG A 85 12.46 5.02 -11.08
CA ARG A 85 11.73 4.25 -12.08
C ARG A 85 10.65 5.08 -12.77
N ASN A 86 10.67 5.07 -14.11
CA ASN A 86 9.58 5.65 -14.90
C ASN A 86 8.29 4.82 -14.80
N PHE A 87 7.17 5.50 -14.61
CA PHE A 87 5.84 4.88 -14.71
C PHE A 87 5.25 5.16 -16.08
N SER A 88 4.69 4.14 -16.71
CA SER A 88 3.81 4.34 -17.85
C SER A 88 2.45 4.93 -17.40
N GLU A 89 1.77 5.64 -18.30
CA GLU A 89 0.40 6.11 -18.05
C GLU A 89 -0.54 4.96 -17.67
N LYS A 90 -0.36 3.79 -18.30
CA LYS A 90 -1.11 2.58 -17.97
C LYS A 90 -0.86 2.16 -16.52
N GLU A 91 0.37 2.16 -16.04
CA GLU A 91 0.64 1.75 -14.65
C GLU A 91 0.01 2.68 -13.63
N LEU A 92 0.02 3.99 -13.90
CA LEU A 92 -0.66 4.97 -13.04
C LEU A 92 -2.18 4.75 -13.05
N HIS A 93 -2.75 4.45 -14.22
CA HIS A 93 -4.16 4.16 -14.37
C HIS A 93 -4.59 2.93 -13.58
N PHE A 94 -3.83 1.84 -13.69
CA PHE A 94 -4.13 0.57 -13.02
C PHE A 94 -3.76 0.55 -11.54
N LEU A 95 -3.02 1.55 -11.03
CA LEU A 95 -2.61 1.60 -9.62
C LEU A 95 -3.82 1.53 -8.68
N SER A 96 -4.87 2.30 -8.98
CA SER A 96 -6.11 2.32 -8.15
C SER A 96 -6.79 0.95 -8.14
N ASP A 97 -6.86 0.28 -9.27
CA ASP A 97 -7.47 -1.05 -9.38
C ASP A 97 -6.65 -2.10 -8.63
N CYS A 98 -5.32 -2.02 -8.70
CA CYS A 98 -4.43 -2.89 -7.94
C CYS A 98 -4.63 -2.71 -6.43
N MET A 99 -4.75 -1.47 -5.95
CA MET A 99 -5.02 -1.16 -4.55
C MET A 99 -6.38 -1.71 -4.10
N ARG A 100 -7.45 -1.50 -4.89
CA ARG A 100 -8.79 -2.04 -4.59
C ARG A 100 -8.79 -3.55 -4.52
N ALA A 101 -8.19 -4.21 -5.52
CA ALA A 101 -8.11 -5.67 -5.58
C ALA A 101 -7.31 -6.23 -4.39
N ARG A 102 -6.17 -5.62 -4.07
CA ARG A 102 -5.37 -6.01 -2.90
C ARG A 102 -6.15 -5.84 -1.61
N LEU A 103 -6.78 -4.69 -1.41
CA LEU A 103 -7.54 -4.39 -0.19
C LEU A 103 -8.71 -5.36 -0.01
N ALA A 104 -9.46 -5.65 -1.08
CA ALA A 104 -10.52 -6.64 -1.04
C ALA A 104 -10.00 -8.03 -0.64
N LEU A 105 -8.86 -8.46 -1.19
CA LEU A 105 -8.22 -9.72 -0.81
C LEU A 105 -7.79 -9.70 0.66
N SER A 106 -7.11 -8.65 1.13
CA SER A 106 -6.67 -8.53 2.52
C SER A 106 -7.85 -8.53 3.49
N LEU A 107 -8.97 -7.89 3.14
CA LEU A 107 -10.18 -7.88 3.96
C LEU A 107 -10.81 -9.29 4.07
N ILE A 108 -10.96 -9.98 2.94
CA ILE A 108 -11.54 -11.32 2.89
C ILE A 108 -10.64 -12.33 3.61
N PHE A 109 -9.33 -12.29 3.34
CA PHE A 109 -8.37 -13.20 3.96
C PHE A 109 -8.22 -12.93 5.46
N GLY A 110 -8.21 -11.67 5.90
CA GLY A 110 -8.15 -11.34 7.34
C GLY A 110 -9.31 -11.97 8.12
N ILE A 111 -10.56 -11.78 7.65
CA ILE A 111 -11.74 -12.38 8.28
C ILE A 111 -11.65 -13.91 8.25
N ARG A 112 -11.30 -14.50 7.10
CA ARG A 112 -11.15 -15.95 6.97
C ARG A 112 -10.10 -16.52 7.93
N THR A 113 -8.93 -15.89 8.03
CA THR A 113 -7.83 -16.33 8.89
C THR A 113 -8.20 -16.22 10.36
N ALA A 114 -8.87 -15.13 10.77
CA ALA A 114 -9.37 -14.98 12.13
C ALA A 114 -10.42 -16.06 12.46
N PHE A 115 -11.31 -16.37 11.51
CA PHE A 115 -12.32 -17.42 11.70
C PHE A 115 -11.70 -18.81 11.82
N VAL A 116 -10.76 -19.18 10.95
CA VAL A 116 -10.14 -20.52 10.96
C VAL A 116 -9.24 -20.71 12.18
N ASN A 117 -8.50 -19.66 12.57
CA ASN A 117 -7.49 -19.75 13.64
C ASN A 117 -7.95 -19.13 14.97
N TYR A 118 -9.26 -19.02 15.19
CA TYR A 118 -9.88 -18.30 16.32
C TYR A 118 -9.40 -18.71 17.72
N ARG A 119 -8.74 -19.87 17.88
CA ARG A 119 -8.23 -20.35 19.17
C ARG A 119 -6.76 -20.02 19.45
N ASN A 120 -5.97 -19.64 18.44
CA ASN A 120 -4.50 -19.67 18.53
C ASN A 120 -3.80 -18.39 18.01
N VAL A 121 -4.53 -17.32 17.70
CA VAL A 121 -3.92 -16.13 17.09
C VAL A 121 -4.43 -14.85 17.70
N ASN A 122 -3.55 -13.85 17.74
CA ASN A 122 -3.92 -12.49 18.09
C ASN A 122 -4.89 -11.94 17.02
N ALA A 123 -6.18 -11.98 17.34
CA ALA A 123 -7.24 -11.53 16.44
C ALA A 123 -7.11 -10.04 16.11
N GLU A 124 -6.59 -9.22 17.02
CA GLU A 124 -6.37 -7.79 16.81
C GLU A 124 -5.35 -7.55 15.69
N TYR A 125 -4.25 -8.30 15.68
CA TYR A 125 -3.24 -8.24 14.63
C TYR A 125 -3.81 -8.67 13.27
N ILE A 126 -4.50 -9.82 13.20
CA ILE A 126 -5.09 -10.31 11.94
C ILE A 126 -6.14 -9.33 11.40
N LEU A 127 -6.92 -8.72 12.29
CA LEU A 127 -8.02 -7.84 11.93
C LEU A 127 -7.59 -6.38 11.83
N LYS A 128 -6.28 -6.05 11.90
CA LYS A 128 -5.79 -4.66 11.78
C LYS A 128 -6.35 -3.97 10.53
N THR A 129 -6.29 -4.62 9.37
CA THR A 129 -6.84 -4.09 8.11
C THR A 129 -8.36 -3.90 8.15
N GLN A 130 -9.09 -4.60 9.02
CA GLN A 130 -10.54 -4.42 9.16
C GLN A 130 -10.93 -3.12 9.86
N SER A 131 -10.01 -2.52 10.63
CA SER A 131 -10.27 -1.32 11.43
C SER A 131 -10.80 -0.16 10.57
N ASN A 132 -10.19 0.06 9.41
CA ASN A 132 -10.57 1.10 8.45
C ASN A 132 -10.67 0.61 7.00
N GLY A 133 -10.25 -0.60 6.67
CA GLY A 133 -10.10 -1.05 5.29
C GLY A 133 -11.41 -1.05 4.49
N TRP A 134 -12.56 -1.31 5.12
CA TRP A 134 -13.87 -1.20 4.44
C TRP A 134 -14.20 0.25 4.03
N LYS A 135 -13.86 1.21 4.89
CA LYS A 135 -14.05 2.65 4.62
C LYS A 135 -13.11 3.10 3.49
N VAL A 136 -11.84 2.69 3.55
CA VAL A 136 -10.85 2.98 2.50
C VAL A 136 -11.26 2.35 1.17
N LEU A 137 -11.76 1.11 1.17
CA LEU A 137 -12.22 0.44 -0.06
C LEU A 137 -13.38 1.20 -0.71
N LYS A 138 -14.36 1.65 0.09
CA LYS A 138 -15.48 2.46 -0.40
C LYS A 138 -14.97 3.78 -1.01
N LEU A 139 -14.10 4.49 -0.31
CA LEU A 139 -13.52 5.75 -0.79
C LEU A 139 -12.73 5.57 -2.08
N LEU A 140 -11.89 4.52 -2.15
CA LEU A 140 -11.17 4.16 -3.36
C LEU A 140 -12.11 3.77 -4.49
N THR A 141 -13.32 3.26 -4.24
CA THR A 141 -14.28 2.90 -5.30
C THR A 141 -15.03 4.12 -5.84
N GLU A 142 -15.30 5.10 -4.98
CA GLU A 142 -16.00 6.34 -5.32
C GLU A 142 -15.09 7.36 -6.00
N THR A 143 -13.76 7.15 -5.99
CA THR A 143 -12.81 8.10 -6.58
C THR A 143 -11.58 7.37 -7.13
N ASN A 144 -11.13 7.69 -8.36
CA ASN A 144 -9.87 7.19 -8.90
C ASN A 144 -8.70 8.02 -8.37
N PHE A 145 -7.57 7.39 -8.06
CA PHE A 145 -6.37 8.10 -7.60
C PHE A 145 -5.86 9.09 -8.67
N GLU A 146 -6.08 8.82 -9.96
CA GLU A 146 -5.78 9.75 -11.07
C GLU A 146 -6.66 11.00 -11.05
N THR A 147 -7.97 10.84 -10.82
CA THR A 147 -8.90 11.99 -10.73
C THR A 147 -8.59 12.89 -9.54
N MET A 148 -8.03 12.33 -8.46
CA MET A 148 -7.60 13.12 -7.30
C MET A 148 -6.37 14.00 -7.61
N LYS A 149 -5.49 13.60 -8.55
CA LYS A 149 -4.34 14.43 -8.97
C LYS A 149 -4.77 15.65 -9.80
N LEU A 150 -5.89 15.56 -10.52
CA LEU A 150 -6.42 16.65 -11.36
C LEU A 150 -7.12 17.75 -10.55
N SER A 151 -7.53 17.47 -9.31
CA SER A 151 -8.15 18.46 -8.42
C SER A 151 -7.15 19.45 -7.81
N TYR A 152 -5.85 19.25 -8.06
CA TYR A 152 -4.73 19.98 -7.45
C TYR A 152 -3.84 20.73 -8.45
N ARG A 153 -4.26 20.83 -9.72
CA ARG A 153 -3.71 21.75 -10.70
C ARG A 153 -4.67 22.91 -10.91
#